data_AF-A0A351WV86-F1
#
_entry.id   AF-A0A351WV86-F1
#
_cell.length_a   1.000
_cell.length_b   1.000
_cell.length_c   1.000
_cell.angle_alpha   90.00
_cell.angle_beta   90.00
_cell.angle_gamma   90.00
#
_symmetry.space_group_name_H-M   'P 1'
#
loop_
_entity.id
_entity.type
_entity.pdbx_description
1 polymer ?
#
loop_
_entity_poly.entity_id
_entity_poly.type
_entity_poly.pdbx_seq_one_letter_code
_entity_poly.pdbx_strand_id
1 'polypeptide(L)'
;FNDGRDLCALLLAARTMLRESGSIEKWLLRFHDQRREDLTETLAGFTAAVKSLDLSPVFGTAGIPVDSYFPFMFPSPASGSACKRLCMYLRWMVRPADGIDLGIWKGITPDKLVIPVDAHIQRICRFLGLTHRKQADWRMACEITRGLRELDPADPVKYDFSICHLGISEGCDGKDRLKCLSCPIAGICSQGAS
;
A
#
# COMPACT_ATOMS: atom_id res chain seq x y z
N PHE A 1 6.41 2.85 -19.32
CA PHE A 1 6.84 3.81 -18.28
C PHE A 1 5.96 5.05 -18.41
N ASN A 2 5.64 5.72 -17.31
CA ASN A 2 4.81 6.93 -17.35
C ASN A 2 5.48 8.03 -18.19
N ASP A 3 4.71 8.71 -19.02
CA ASP A 3 5.17 9.84 -19.85
C ASP A 3 4.65 11.20 -19.32
N GLY A 4 4.92 12.28 -20.06
CA GLY A 4 4.45 13.62 -19.69
C GLY A 4 2.92 13.76 -19.68
N ARG A 5 2.19 13.01 -20.53
CA ARG A 5 0.72 13.01 -20.55
C ARG A 5 0.18 12.35 -19.28
N ASP A 6 0.79 11.25 -18.85
CA ASP A 6 0.40 10.56 -17.60
C ASP A 6 0.57 11.47 -16.37
N LEU A 7 1.65 12.27 -16.33
CA LEU A 7 1.89 13.25 -15.26
C LEU A 7 0.88 14.41 -15.32
N CYS A 8 0.60 14.95 -16.51
CA CYS A 8 -0.44 15.97 -16.68
C CYS A 8 -1.82 15.46 -16.25
N ALA A 9 -2.15 14.20 -16.57
CA ALA A 9 -3.39 13.56 -16.14
C ALA A 9 -3.45 13.38 -14.62
N LEU A 10 -2.35 13.03 -13.97
CA LEU A 10 -2.26 12.98 -12.49
C LEU A 10 -2.51 14.35 -11.87
N LEU A 11 -1.89 15.41 -12.39
CA LEU A 11 -2.07 16.77 -11.89
C LEU A 11 -3.50 17.28 -12.14
N LEU A 12 -4.09 16.96 -13.29
CA LEU A 12 -5.48 17.27 -13.58
C LEU A 12 -6.42 16.53 -12.62
N ALA A 13 -6.20 15.24 -12.37
CA ALA A 13 -6.96 14.45 -11.42
C ALA A 13 -6.87 15.05 -10.01
N ALA A 14 -5.67 15.39 -9.54
CA ALA A 14 -5.46 16.05 -8.25
C ALA A 14 -6.18 17.41 -8.16
N ARG A 15 -6.09 18.24 -9.22
CA ARG A 15 -6.80 19.52 -9.30
C ARG A 15 -8.31 19.33 -9.23
N THR A 16 -8.86 18.33 -9.92
CA THR A 16 -10.30 18.01 -9.85
C THR A 16 -10.70 17.61 -8.43
N MET A 17 -9.92 16.75 -7.77
CA MET A 17 -10.16 16.35 -6.39
C MET A 17 -10.17 17.55 -5.43
N LEU A 18 -9.19 18.45 -5.58
CA LEU A 18 -9.09 19.67 -4.78
C LEU A 18 -10.27 20.61 -5.01
N ARG A 19 -10.75 20.75 -6.26
CA ARG A 19 -11.88 21.64 -6.58
C ARG A 19 -13.21 21.14 -6.05
N GLU A 20 -13.48 19.84 -6.13
CA GLU A 20 -14.80 19.34 -5.70
C GLU A 20 -14.85 18.96 -4.21
N SER A 21 -13.72 18.63 -3.58
CA SER A 21 -13.69 18.16 -2.18
C SER A 21 -12.86 19.06 -1.25
N GLY A 22 -12.13 20.03 -1.77
CA GLY A 22 -11.19 20.85 -0.99
C GLY A 22 -9.89 20.13 -0.58
N SER A 23 -9.83 18.80 -0.67
CA SER A 23 -8.62 18.00 -0.41
C SER A 23 -8.74 16.63 -1.08
N ILE A 24 -7.60 15.98 -1.32
CA ILE A 24 -7.55 14.58 -1.78
C ILE A 24 -8.12 13.65 -0.70
N GLU A 25 -7.87 13.94 0.59
CA GLU A 25 -8.44 13.18 1.71
C GLU A 25 -9.97 13.15 1.65
N LYS A 26 -10.60 14.34 1.63
CA LYS A 26 -12.06 14.45 1.57
C LYS A 26 -12.65 13.79 0.33
N TRP A 27 -11.93 13.79 -0.79
CA TRP A 27 -12.34 13.04 -1.98
C TRP A 27 -12.32 11.53 -1.74
N LEU A 28 -11.23 11.01 -1.18
CA LEU A 28 -11.10 9.58 -0.88
C LEU A 28 -12.12 9.12 0.18
N LEU A 29 -12.44 9.97 1.15
CA LEU A 29 -13.43 9.69 2.19
C LEU A 29 -14.85 9.48 1.64
N ARG A 30 -15.16 9.92 0.40
CA ARG A 30 -16.43 9.59 -0.27
C ARG A 30 -16.65 8.08 -0.43
N PHE A 31 -15.56 7.30 -0.41
CA PHE A 31 -15.56 5.84 -0.55
C PHE A 31 -15.21 5.13 0.77
N HIS A 32 -15.05 5.88 1.86
CA HIS A 32 -14.64 5.33 3.15
C HIS A 32 -15.84 5.04 4.05
N ASP A 33 -15.93 3.80 4.53
CA ASP A 33 -16.89 3.39 5.55
C ASP A 33 -16.11 2.85 6.76
N GLN A 34 -16.20 3.58 7.87
CA GLN A 34 -15.48 3.26 9.12
C GLN A 34 -15.89 1.90 9.72
N ARG A 35 -17.05 1.35 9.32
CA ARG A 35 -17.53 0.03 9.78
C ARG A 35 -16.80 -1.11 9.08
N ARG A 36 -16.11 -0.87 7.96
CA ARG A 36 -15.33 -1.90 7.26
C ARG A 36 -14.03 -2.17 7.99
N GLU A 37 -13.54 -3.40 7.88
CA GLU A 37 -12.32 -3.84 8.57
C GLU A 37 -11.08 -3.10 8.04
N ASP A 38 -11.03 -2.88 6.73
CA ASP A 38 -9.88 -2.30 6.04
C ASP A 38 -10.31 -1.38 4.88
N LEU A 39 -9.33 -0.90 4.11
CA LEU A 39 -9.53 0.02 2.99
C LEU A 39 -9.79 -0.66 1.63
N THR A 40 -10.15 -1.95 1.59
CA THR A 40 -10.39 -2.69 0.33
C THR A 40 -11.39 -1.96 -0.57
N GLU A 41 -12.57 -1.64 -0.05
CA GLU A 41 -13.62 -0.98 -0.83
C GLU A 41 -13.32 0.49 -1.09
N THR A 42 -12.70 1.16 -0.12
CA THR A 42 -12.27 2.55 -0.26
C THR A 42 -11.28 2.70 -1.42
N LEU A 43 -10.28 1.81 -1.52
CA LEU A 43 -9.34 1.82 -2.62
C LEU A 43 -9.99 1.41 -3.94
N ALA A 44 -10.89 0.42 -3.94
CA ALA A 44 -11.61 0.04 -5.16
C ALA A 44 -12.45 1.20 -5.71
N GLY A 45 -13.23 1.87 -4.85
CA GLY A 45 -14.04 3.03 -5.21
C GLY A 45 -13.21 4.23 -5.63
N PHE A 46 -12.18 4.57 -4.85
CA PHE A 46 -11.25 5.66 -5.18
C PHE A 46 -10.61 5.45 -6.55
N THR A 47 -10.04 4.28 -6.81
CA THR A 47 -9.35 4.00 -8.07
C THR A 47 -10.28 3.96 -9.27
N ALA A 48 -11.49 3.42 -9.12
CA ALA A 48 -12.51 3.48 -10.16
C ALA A 48 -12.88 4.94 -10.48
N ALA A 49 -13.15 5.74 -9.45
CA ALA A 49 -13.53 7.14 -9.62
C ALA A 49 -12.43 8.01 -10.24
N VAL A 50 -11.15 7.79 -9.89
CA VAL A 50 -10.04 8.50 -10.53
C VAL A 50 -9.94 8.15 -12.02
N LYS A 51 -10.11 6.87 -12.36
CA LYS A 51 -10.02 6.39 -13.75
C LYS A 51 -11.23 6.83 -14.60
N SER A 52 -12.33 7.22 -13.98
CA SER A 52 -13.52 7.75 -14.66
C SER A 52 -13.56 9.28 -14.74
N LEU A 53 -12.54 9.99 -14.26
CA LEU A 53 -12.47 11.45 -14.41
C LEU A 53 -12.38 11.83 -15.88
N ASP A 54 -12.93 13.00 -16.22
CA ASP A 54 -12.71 13.60 -17.53
C ASP A 54 -11.26 14.05 -17.66
N LEU A 55 -10.48 13.25 -18.39
CA LEU A 55 -9.08 13.50 -18.72
C LEU A 55 -8.90 13.90 -20.18
N SER A 56 -9.99 14.20 -20.89
CA SER A 56 -9.95 14.69 -22.28
C SER A 56 -9.13 15.98 -22.46
N PRO A 57 -9.00 16.90 -21.47
CA PRO A 57 -8.11 18.05 -21.62
C PRO A 57 -6.62 17.69 -21.74
N VAL A 58 -6.23 16.48 -21.32
CA VAL A 58 -4.85 15.98 -21.41
C VAL A 58 -4.68 15.02 -22.58
N PHE A 59 -5.62 14.10 -22.76
CA PHE A 59 -5.49 13.03 -23.76
C PHE A 59 -6.12 13.36 -25.12
N GLY A 60 -6.97 14.39 -25.20
CA GLY A 60 -7.73 14.73 -26.42
C GLY A 60 -8.83 13.74 -26.78
N THR A 61 -9.10 12.76 -25.92
CA THR A 61 -10.07 11.68 -26.13
C THR A 61 -11.00 11.55 -24.92
N ALA A 62 -12.22 11.03 -25.13
CA ALA A 62 -13.20 10.83 -24.06
C ALA A 62 -12.76 9.77 -23.02
N GLY A 63 -11.90 8.83 -23.41
CA GLY A 63 -11.34 7.81 -22.52
C GLY A 63 -9.83 7.91 -22.42
N ILE A 64 -9.26 7.20 -21.45
CA ILE A 64 -7.81 7.06 -21.30
C ILE A 64 -7.27 6.20 -22.47
N PRO A 65 -6.28 6.67 -23.24
CA PRO A 65 -5.68 5.91 -24.33
C PRO A 65 -5.09 4.57 -23.88
N VAL A 66 -5.16 3.53 -24.73
CA VAL A 66 -4.64 2.19 -24.41
C VAL A 66 -3.13 2.18 -24.17
N ASP A 67 -2.40 3.12 -24.78
CA ASP A 67 -0.96 3.29 -24.63
C ASP A 67 -0.56 4.10 -23.38
N SER A 68 -1.51 4.67 -22.64
CA SER A 68 -1.25 5.46 -21.42
C SER A 68 -0.95 4.56 -20.21
N TYR A 69 0.04 4.97 -19.41
CA TYR A 69 0.36 4.29 -18.17
C TYR A 69 -0.36 4.85 -16.93
N PHE A 70 -1.13 5.94 -17.08
CA PHE A 70 -1.92 6.56 -16.02
C PHE A 70 -2.75 5.55 -15.19
N PRO A 71 -3.48 4.56 -15.78
CA PRO A 71 -4.25 3.60 -14.98
C PRO A 71 -3.39 2.75 -14.03
N PHE A 72 -2.12 2.51 -14.37
CA PHE A 72 -1.18 1.77 -13.52
C PHE A 72 -0.71 2.58 -12.31
N MET A 73 -0.93 3.91 -12.29
CA MET A 73 -0.70 4.74 -11.10
C MET A 73 -1.69 4.41 -9.97
N PHE A 74 -2.86 3.90 -10.34
CA PHE A 74 -4.01 3.62 -9.46
C PHE A 74 -4.35 2.11 -9.46
N PRO A 75 -3.48 1.25 -8.88
CA PRO A 75 -3.77 -0.19 -8.75
C PRO A 75 -4.99 -0.43 -7.86
N SER A 76 -5.81 -1.43 -8.17
CA SER A 76 -7.05 -1.69 -7.44
C SER A 76 -7.04 -3.07 -6.77
N PRO A 77 -7.58 -3.21 -5.54
CA PRO A 77 -7.84 -4.51 -4.93
C PRO A 77 -8.73 -5.40 -5.79
N ALA A 78 -9.70 -4.79 -6.50
CA ALA A 78 -10.62 -5.51 -7.39
C ALA A 78 -9.92 -6.19 -8.57
N SER A 79 -8.73 -5.70 -8.97
CA SER A 79 -7.90 -6.33 -10.01
C SER A 79 -6.83 -7.28 -9.44
N GLY A 80 -6.91 -7.63 -8.15
CA GLY A 80 -5.99 -8.53 -7.47
C GLY A 80 -4.62 -7.94 -7.11
N SER A 81 -4.36 -6.66 -7.39
CA SER A 81 -3.08 -6.03 -7.06
C SER A 81 -2.88 -5.91 -5.56
N ALA A 82 -1.66 -6.13 -5.05
CA ALA A 82 -1.30 -5.79 -3.66
C ALA A 82 -1.38 -4.29 -3.36
N CYS A 83 -1.58 -3.44 -4.38
CA CYS A 83 -1.77 -2.00 -4.25
C CYS A 83 -0.64 -1.28 -3.49
N LYS A 84 0.59 -1.83 -3.48
CA LYS A 84 1.75 -1.32 -2.74
C LYS A 84 1.84 0.21 -2.77
N ARG A 85 1.73 0.82 -3.95
CA ARG A 85 1.85 2.29 -4.11
C ARG A 85 0.79 3.05 -3.31
N LEU A 86 -0.47 2.63 -3.38
CA LEU A 86 -1.56 3.28 -2.65
C LEU A 86 -1.49 2.96 -1.15
N CYS A 87 -1.12 1.74 -0.77
CA CYS A 87 -0.87 1.40 0.63
C CYS A 87 0.26 2.24 1.24
N MET A 88 1.38 2.42 0.54
CA MET A 88 2.48 3.30 0.96
C MET A 88 2.03 4.75 1.08
N TYR A 89 1.31 5.24 0.08
CA TYR A 89 0.78 6.61 0.11
C TYR A 89 -0.11 6.81 1.32
N LEU A 90 -1.10 5.93 1.54
CA LEU A 90 -2.00 6.03 2.69
C LEU A 90 -1.26 5.90 4.02
N ARG A 91 -0.26 5.02 4.12
CA ARG A 91 0.59 4.89 5.30
C ARG A 91 1.21 6.25 5.66
N TRP A 92 1.88 6.90 4.71
CA TRP A 92 2.49 8.21 4.93
C TRP A 92 1.47 9.28 5.32
N MET A 93 0.28 9.28 4.71
CA MET A 93 -0.71 10.32 4.97
C MET A 93 -1.44 10.12 6.30
N VAL A 94 -1.73 8.87 6.70
CA VAL A 94 -2.64 8.53 7.82
C VAL A 94 -1.91 8.25 9.12
N ARG A 95 -0.78 7.52 9.10
CA ARG A 95 -0.05 7.17 10.34
C ARG A 95 0.47 8.43 11.03
N PRO A 96 0.61 8.44 12.38
CA PRO A 96 1.13 9.59 13.10
C PRO A 96 2.46 10.09 12.55
N ALA A 97 2.71 11.40 12.67
CA ALA A 97 3.99 11.98 12.28
C ALA A 97 5.09 11.49 13.24
N ASP A 98 5.86 10.48 12.80
CA ASP A 98 6.87 9.78 13.59
C ASP A 98 8.31 9.99 13.06
N GLY A 99 8.47 10.97 12.16
CA GLY A 99 9.73 11.24 11.45
C GLY A 99 9.87 10.46 10.14
N ILE A 100 8.98 9.50 9.87
CA ILE A 100 8.89 8.78 8.60
C ILE A 100 7.57 9.11 7.89
N ASP A 101 6.46 8.97 8.61
CA ASP A 101 5.12 9.25 8.11
C ASP A 101 4.75 10.73 8.33
N LEU A 102 3.88 11.30 7.48
CA LEU A 102 3.49 12.72 7.50
C LEU A 102 2.34 12.98 8.48
N GLY A 103 1.40 12.04 8.61
CA GLY A 103 0.28 12.11 9.54
C GLY A 103 -0.65 13.31 9.36
N ILE A 104 -0.82 13.77 8.12
CA ILE A 104 -1.63 14.93 7.77
C ILE A 104 -3.11 14.60 7.53
N TRP A 105 -3.47 13.33 7.37
CA TRP A 105 -4.86 12.87 7.25
C TRP A 105 -5.37 12.36 8.59
N LYS A 106 -6.63 12.69 8.90
CA LYS A 106 -7.29 12.41 10.19
C LYS A 106 -8.64 11.70 10.06
N GLY A 107 -9.19 11.60 8.85
CA GLY A 107 -10.47 10.95 8.58
C GLY A 107 -10.40 9.42 8.52
N ILE A 108 -9.19 8.86 8.48
CA ILE A 108 -8.91 7.42 8.52
C ILE A 108 -7.98 7.17 9.70
N THR A 109 -8.20 6.08 10.43
CA THR A 109 -7.36 5.65 11.55
C THR A 109 -6.36 4.57 11.10
N PRO A 110 -5.17 4.46 11.73
CA PRO A 110 -4.13 3.52 11.30
C PRO A 110 -4.56 2.04 11.28
N ASP A 111 -5.51 1.63 12.13
CA ASP A 111 -6.05 0.26 12.19
C ASP A 111 -6.71 -0.20 10.88
N LYS A 112 -7.15 0.75 10.05
CA LYS A 112 -7.76 0.48 8.73
C LYS A 112 -6.73 0.22 7.64
N LEU A 113 -5.48 0.62 7.84
CA LEU A 113 -4.45 0.53 6.81
C LEU A 113 -4.09 -0.92 6.49
N VAL A 114 -3.67 -1.14 5.25
CA VAL A 114 -3.19 -2.44 4.75
C VAL A 114 -1.71 -2.31 4.41
N ILE A 115 -0.91 -3.30 4.79
CA ILE A 115 0.55 -3.23 4.63
C ILE A 115 0.96 -3.12 3.15
N PRO A 116 1.90 -2.22 2.80
CA PRO A 116 2.43 -2.10 1.45
C PRO A 116 3.38 -3.24 1.09
N VAL A 117 2.85 -4.36 0.59
CA VAL A 117 3.66 -5.54 0.26
C VAL A 117 4.61 -5.28 -0.91
N ASP A 118 5.90 -5.52 -0.69
CA ASP A 118 6.92 -5.57 -1.72
C ASP A 118 7.74 -6.86 -1.66
N ALA A 119 8.77 -6.99 -2.51
CA ALA A 119 9.56 -8.22 -2.57
C ALA A 119 10.28 -8.56 -1.25
N HIS A 120 10.65 -7.56 -0.46
CA HIS A 120 11.30 -7.77 0.84
C HIS A 120 10.25 -8.13 1.89
N ILE A 121 9.17 -7.36 2.01
CA ILE A 121 8.06 -7.67 2.93
C ILE A 121 7.48 -9.04 2.63
N GLN A 122 7.21 -9.36 1.37
CA GLN A 122 6.76 -10.69 0.95
C GLN A 122 7.71 -11.80 1.42
N ARG A 123 9.02 -11.64 1.22
CA ARG A 123 10.00 -12.65 1.59
C ARG A 123 10.07 -12.82 3.11
N ILE A 124 10.22 -11.73 3.85
CA ILE A 124 10.38 -11.76 5.30
C ILE A 124 9.09 -12.25 5.97
N CYS A 125 7.92 -11.76 5.57
CA CYS A 125 6.64 -12.21 6.13
C CYS A 125 6.38 -13.70 5.87
N ARG A 126 6.89 -14.28 4.77
CA ARG A 126 6.87 -15.74 4.56
C ARG A 126 7.78 -16.47 5.53
N PHE A 127 8.97 -15.95 5.82
CA PHE A 127 9.86 -16.55 6.82
C PHE A 127 9.28 -16.51 8.23
N LEU A 128 8.54 -15.45 8.55
CA LEU A 128 7.83 -15.26 9.82
C LEU A 128 6.49 -16.00 9.90
N GLY A 129 6.07 -16.71 8.85
CA GLY A 129 4.81 -17.45 8.84
C GLY A 129 3.55 -16.59 8.76
N LEU A 130 3.66 -15.29 8.49
CA LEU A 130 2.51 -14.37 8.35
C LEU A 130 1.72 -14.60 7.05
N THR A 131 2.31 -15.29 6.07
CA THR A 131 1.61 -15.74 4.86
C THR A 131 2.33 -16.94 4.23
N HIS A 132 1.56 -17.81 3.59
CA HIS A 132 2.08 -18.89 2.74
C HIS A 132 1.94 -18.59 1.25
N ARG A 133 1.36 -17.44 0.89
CA ARG A 133 1.14 -17.05 -0.51
C ARG A 133 2.47 -16.81 -1.23
N LYS A 134 2.49 -17.12 -2.52
CA LYS A 134 3.66 -16.90 -3.40
C LYS A 134 3.55 -15.64 -4.25
N GLN A 135 2.34 -15.12 -4.45
CA GLN A 135 2.08 -13.95 -5.28
C GLN A 135 1.78 -12.75 -4.37
N ALA A 136 2.42 -11.60 -4.66
CA ALA A 136 2.14 -10.34 -4.00
C ALA A 136 0.82 -9.76 -4.52
N ASP A 137 -0.30 -10.28 -4.00
CA ASP A 137 -1.66 -9.86 -4.32
C ASP A 137 -2.35 -9.20 -3.11
N TRP A 138 -3.55 -8.66 -3.34
CA TRP A 138 -4.33 -8.00 -2.28
C TRP A 138 -4.59 -8.93 -1.09
N ARG A 139 -4.78 -10.24 -1.35
CA ARG A 139 -5.02 -11.24 -0.30
C ARG A 139 -3.79 -11.42 0.58
N MET A 140 -2.59 -11.47 0.00
CA MET A 140 -1.34 -11.47 0.77
C MET A 140 -1.23 -10.24 1.66
N ALA A 141 -1.52 -9.06 1.13
CA ALA A 141 -1.46 -7.82 1.91
C ALA A 141 -2.44 -7.87 3.10
N CYS A 142 -3.67 -8.37 2.89
CA CYS A 142 -4.64 -8.55 3.95
C CYS A 142 -4.22 -9.62 4.98
N GLU A 143 -3.70 -10.78 4.54
CA GLU A 143 -3.22 -11.85 5.43
C GLU A 143 -2.10 -11.36 6.36
N ILE A 144 -1.09 -10.70 5.78
CA ILE A 144 0.01 -10.14 6.57
C ILE A 144 -0.53 -9.08 7.54
N THR A 145 -1.41 -8.18 7.08
CA THR A 145 -1.99 -7.15 7.94
C THR A 145 -2.76 -7.74 9.11
N ARG A 146 -3.53 -8.81 8.90
CA ARG A 146 -4.24 -9.52 10.00
C ARG A 146 -3.28 -10.10 11.02
N GLY A 147 -2.20 -10.77 10.58
CA GLY A 147 -1.20 -11.31 11.50
C GLY A 147 -0.48 -10.21 12.29
N LEU A 148 -0.18 -9.07 11.66
CA LEU A 148 0.41 -7.92 12.37
C LEU A 148 -0.57 -7.23 13.32
N ARG A 149 -1.88 -7.29 13.04
CA ARG A 149 -2.94 -6.80 13.93
C ARG A 149 -3.01 -7.55 15.25
N GLU A 150 -2.57 -8.80 15.30
CA GLU A 150 -2.43 -9.56 16.54
C GLU A 150 -1.33 -8.98 17.45
N LEU A 151 -0.34 -8.29 16.88
CA LEU A 151 0.75 -7.65 17.62
C LEU A 151 0.39 -6.23 18.07
N ASP A 152 -0.22 -5.44 17.18
CA ASP A 152 -0.77 -4.14 17.50
C ASP A 152 -2.07 -3.89 16.70
N PRO A 153 -3.24 -3.96 17.35
CA PRO A 153 -4.51 -3.72 16.68
C PRO A 153 -4.75 -2.26 16.31
N ALA A 154 -4.09 -1.31 16.98
CA ALA A 154 -4.28 0.12 16.74
C ALA A 154 -3.46 0.63 15.55
N ASP A 155 -2.31 0.01 15.27
CA ASP A 155 -1.44 0.35 14.14
C ASP A 155 -0.73 -0.90 13.58
N PRO A 156 -1.45 -1.77 12.85
CA PRO A 156 -0.91 -3.03 12.35
C PRO A 156 0.17 -2.85 11.28
N VAL A 157 0.22 -1.68 10.62
CA VAL A 157 1.16 -1.42 9.52
C VAL A 157 2.48 -0.80 9.98
N LYS A 158 2.63 -0.44 11.26
CA LYS A 158 3.87 0.16 11.79
C LYS A 158 5.14 -0.66 11.61
N TYR A 159 4.99 -1.97 11.44
CA TYR A 159 6.09 -2.91 11.31
C TYR A 159 6.68 -2.94 9.89
N ASP A 160 6.01 -2.34 8.91
CA ASP A 160 6.40 -2.44 7.50
C ASP A 160 7.82 -1.92 7.24
N PHE A 161 8.21 -0.81 7.87
CA PHE A 161 9.54 -0.22 7.78
C PHE A 161 10.59 -1.22 8.28
N SER A 162 10.45 -1.74 9.49
CA SER A 162 11.41 -2.68 10.09
C SER A 162 11.49 -3.99 9.31
N ILE A 163 10.36 -4.55 8.88
CA ILE A 163 10.30 -5.79 8.07
C ILE A 163 11.01 -5.58 6.72
N CYS A 164 10.73 -4.47 6.04
CA CYS A 164 11.36 -4.15 4.76
C CYS A 164 12.88 -3.96 4.91
N HIS A 165 13.32 -3.23 5.95
CA HIS A 165 14.74 -2.96 6.19
C HIS A 165 15.55 -4.18 6.60
N LEU A 166 14.94 -5.19 7.24
CA LEU A 166 15.60 -6.48 7.43
C LEU A 166 15.98 -7.13 6.09
N GLY A 167 15.14 -6.98 5.07
CA GLY A 167 15.42 -7.48 3.73
C GLY A 167 16.36 -6.59 2.91
N ILE A 168 16.46 -5.29 3.21
CA ILE A 168 17.25 -4.31 2.46
C ILE A 168 18.60 -4.07 3.12
N SER A 169 18.60 -3.55 4.35
CA SER A 169 19.78 -3.13 5.09
C SER A 169 20.56 -4.32 5.65
N GLU A 170 19.86 -5.28 6.25
CA GLU A 170 20.51 -6.48 6.81
C GLU A 170 20.74 -7.57 5.75
N GLY A 171 20.28 -7.35 4.51
CA GLY A 171 20.47 -8.26 3.38
C GLY A 171 19.85 -9.65 3.59
N CYS A 172 18.79 -9.77 4.39
CA CYS A 172 18.19 -11.06 4.69
C CYS A 172 17.59 -11.72 3.43
N ASP A 173 18.21 -12.84 3.03
CA ASP A 173 17.76 -13.72 1.96
C ASP A 173 17.37 -15.13 2.46
N GLY A 174 17.61 -15.42 3.74
CA GLY A 174 17.30 -16.69 4.40
C GLY A 174 18.26 -17.84 4.05
N LYS A 175 19.37 -17.58 3.36
CA LYS A 175 20.27 -18.64 2.87
C LYS A 175 21.49 -18.88 3.75
N ASP A 176 21.99 -17.81 4.38
CA ASP A 176 23.18 -17.90 5.25
C ASP A 176 22.77 -18.30 6.67
N ARG A 177 23.08 -19.54 7.03
CA ARG A 177 22.71 -20.11 8.32
C ARG A 177 23.35 -19.40 9.51
N LEU A 178 24.61 -18.97 9.38
CA LEU A 178 25.31 -18.27 10.47
C LEU A 178 24.65 -16.91 10.72
N LYS A 179 24.30 -16.19 9.66
CA LYS A 179 23.53 -14.94 9.76
C LYS A 179 22.12 -15.16 10.30
N CYS A 180 21.47 -16.27 9.94
CA CYS A 180 20.14 -16.59 10.47
C CYS A 180 20.16 -16.89 11.98
N LEU A 181 21.22 -17.54 12.48
CA LEU A 181 21.39 -17.84 13.91
C LEU A 181 21.69 -16.58 14.75
N SER A 182 22.40 -15.61 14.18
CA SER A 182 22.68 -14.33 14.84
C SER A 182 21.61 -13.25 14.60
N CYS A 183 20.57 -13.56 13.81
CA CYS A 183 19.51 -12.61 13.48
C CYS A 183 18.67 -12.26 14.72
N PRO A 184 18.34 -10.98 14.98
CA PRO A 184 17.55 -10.57 16.14
C PRO A 184 16.18 -11.25 16.26
N ILE A 185 15.65 -11.77 15.15
CA ILE A 185 14.34 -12.44 15.10
C ILE A 185 14.45 -13.95 14.82
N ALA A 186 15.62 -14.56 15.04
CA ALA A 186 15.87 -15.99 14.78
C ALA A 186 14.83 -16.90 15.47
N GLY A 187 14.43 -16.57 16.71
CA GLY A 187 13.48 -17.37 17.49
C GLY A 187 12.05 -17.44 16.94
N ILE A 188 11.68 -16.53 16.02
CA ILE A 188 10.35 -16.48 15.39
C ILE A 188 10.43 -16.65 13.86
N CYS A 189 11.63 -16.87 13.32
CA CYS A 189 11.87 -16.97 11.89
C CYS A 189 12.17 -18.42 11.51
N SER A 190 11.46 -18.96 10.53
CA SER A 190 11.64 -20.34 10.08
C SER A 190 13.05 -20.65 9.52
N GLN A 191 13.86 -19.63 9.20
CA GLN A 191 15.25 -19.82 8.73
C GLN A 191 16.25 -19.89 9.90
N GLY A 192 15.92 -19.26 11.03
CA GLY A 192 16.74 -19.26 12.25
C GLY A 192 16.33 -20.36 13.24
N ALA A 193 15.04 -20.69 13.29
CA ALA A 193 14.48 -21.74 14.12
C ALA A 193 14.71 -23.12 13.50
N SER A 194 15.90 -23.69 13.71
CA SER A 194 16.15 -25.15 13.66
C SER A 194 17.39 -25.46 14.49
#